data_AF-A0A3M2LMF4-F1
#
_entry.id   AF-A0A3M2LMF4-F1
#
_cell.length_a   1.000
_cell.length_b   1.000
_cell.length_c   1.000
_cell.angle_alpha   90.00
_cell.angle_beta   90.00
_cell.angle_gamma   90.00
#
_symmetry.space_group_name_H-M   'P 1'
#
loop_
_entity.id
_entity.type
_entity.pdbx_description
1 polymer ?
#
loop_
_entity_poly.entity_id
_entity_poly.type
_entity_poly.pdbx_seq_one_letter_code
_entity_poly.pdbx_strand_id
1 'polypeptide(L)'
;MLDVVFMAMSHMLCALSGIERQMESAREAAIAGGAVWDDVEAAAVRERVRALDEVLVNLSICEGTLSGAHMLLSHAKHAPELVDNDDGPAGAPAGQDRPTWG
;
A
#
# COMPACT_ATOMS: atom_id res chain seq x y z
N MET A 1 20.08 8.33 -2.65
CA MET A 1 18.97 9.29 -2.41
C MET A 1 17.63 8.56 -2.34
N LEU A 2 17.35 7.62 -3.26
CA LEU A 2 16.13 6.80 -3.22
C LEU A 2 16.00 5.94 -1.95
N ASP A 3 17.11 5.48 -1.35
CA ASP A 3 17.08 4.68 -0.11
C ASP A 3 16.46 5.42 1.09
N VAL A 4 16.75 6.72 1.21
CA VAL A 4 16.22 7.55 2.30
C VAL A 4 14.72 7.75 2.12
N VAL A 5 14.26 7.93 0.88
CA VAL A 5 12.84 8.04 0.55
C VAL A 5 12.12 6.72 0.81
N PHE A 6 12.71 5.60 0.40
CA PHE A 6 12.17 4.26 0.64
C PHE A 6 12.02 3.97 2.14
N MET A 7 13.05 4.25 2.93
CA MET A 7 13.02 4.09 4.39
C MET A 7 11.95 4.97 5.05
N ALA A 8 11.84 6.24 4.64
CA ALA A 8 10.82 7.15 5.16
C ALA A 8 9.40 6.64 4.86
N MET A 9 9.17 6.09 3.67
CA MET A 9 7.89 5.49 3.29
C MET A 9 7.59 4.22 4.10
N SER A 10 8.59 3.36 4.34
CA SER A 10 8.41 2.19 5.22
C SER A 10 8.02 2.61 6.65
N HIS A 11 8.65 3.64 7.21
CA HIS A 11 8.28 4.15 8.53
C HIS A 11 6.87 4.73 8.57
N MET A 12 6.45 5.46 7.53
CA MET A 12 5.10 5.99 7.43
C MET A 12 4.04 4.87 7.34
N LEU A 13 4.30 3.79 6.59
CA LEU A 13 3.43 2.61 6.55
C LEU A 13 3.28 1.95 7.92
N CYS A 14 4.40 1.74 8.63
CA CYS A 14 4.35 1.21 10.01
C CYS A 14 3.55 2.12 10.96
N ALA A 15 3.71 3.45 10.84
CA ALA A 15 2.96 4.39 11.66
C ALA A 15 1.45 4.35 11.35
N LEU A 16 1.07 4.30 10.07
CA LEU A 16 -0.33 4.18 9.64
C LEU A 16 -0.99 2.92 10.20
N SER A 17 -0.34 1.76 10.06
CA SER A 17 -0.84 0.49 10.62
C SER A 17 -1.00 0.55 12.14
N GLY A 18 -0.07 1.22 12.85
CA GLY A 18 -0.17 1.44 14.29
C GLY A 18 -1.36 2.32 14.69
N ILE A 19 -1.67 3.35 13.90
CA ILE A 19 -2.83 4.24 14.13
C ILE A 19 -4.13 3.51 13.83
N GLU A 20 -4.20 2.77 12.72
CA GLU A 20 -5.37 1.99 12.32
C GLU A 20 -5.77 1.01 13.43
N ARG A 21 -4.82 0.25 13.95
CA ARG A 21 -5.05 -0.68 15.07
C ARG A 21 -5.56 0.00 16.34
N GLN A 22 -5.10 1.22 16.63
CA GLN A 22 -5.59 1.99 17.78
C GLN A 22 -7.04 2.47 17.55
N MET A 23 -7.37 2.88 16.32
CA MET A 23 -8.72 3.30 15.96
C MET A 23 -9.70 2.12 15.94
N GLU A 24 -9.30 0.95 15.46
CA GLU A 24 -10.10 -0.28 15.54
C GLU A 24 -10.40 -0.66 16.99
N SER A 25 -9.39 -0.63 17.87
CA SER A 25 -9.58 -0.89 19.30
C SER A 25 -10.54 0.11 19.95
N ALA A 26 -10.41 1.41 19.63
CA ALA A 26 -11.32 2.44 20.13
C ALA A 26 -12.76 2.22 19.64
N ARG A 27 -12.93 1.80 18.38
CA ARG A 27 -14.22 1.48 17.79
C ARG A 27 -14.87 0.26 18.46
N GLU A 28 -14.11 -0.82 18.66
CA GLU A 28 -14.58 -2.02 19.35
C GLU A 28 -15.00 -1.71 20.78
N ALA A 29 -14.21 -0.92 21.51
CA ALA A 29 -14.54 -0.47 22.86
C ALA A 29 -15.82 0.37 22.90
N ALA A 30 -16.02 1.27 21.93
CA ALA A 30 -17.23 2.07 21.82
C ALA A 30 -18.48 1.23 21.55
N ILE A 31 -18.36 0.19 20.70
CA ILE A 31 -19.46 -0.75 20.41
C ILE A 31 -19.76 -1.60 21.65
N ALA A 32 -18.75 -2.15 22.31
CA ALA A 32 -18.91 -2.98 23.49
C ALA A 32 -19.52 -2.20 24.68
N GLY A 33 -19.16 -0.93 24.85
CA GLY A 33 -19.75 -0.05 25.86
C GLY A 33 -21.21 0.33 25.59
N GLY A 34 -21.67 0.24 24.32
CA GLY A 34 -22.98 0.72 23.92
C GLY A 34 -24.18 -0.16 24.24
N ALA A 35 -23.96 -1.40 24.68
CA ALA A 35 -25.04 -2.29 25.09
C ALA A 35 -25.76 -1.85 26.39
N VAL A 36 -25.26 -0.84 27.10
CA VAL A 36 -25.73 -0.41 28.43
C VAL A 36 -26.40 0.97 28.41
N TRP A 37 -26.43 1.66 27.26
CA TRP A 37 -26.84 3.06 27.17
C TRP A 37 -28.33 3.25 26.85
N ASP A 38 -28.89 4.38 27.33
CA ASP A 38 -30.22 4.83 26.93
C ASP A 38 -30.25 5.35 25.47
N ASP A 39 -31.45 5.66 24.95
CA ASP A 39 -31.63 6.02 23.53
C ASP A 39 -30.83 7.25 23.09
N VAL A 40 -30.58 8.21 23.99
CA VAL A 40 -29.86 9.46 23.71
C VAL A 40 -28.35 9.20 23.69
N GLU A 41 -27.83 8.49 24.69
CA GLU A 41 -26.43 8.10 24.75
C GLU A 41 -26.06 7.13 23.61
N ALA A 42 -26.95 6.20 23.27
CA ALA A 42 -26.78 5.30 22.13
C ALA A 42 -26.68 6.05 20.80
N ALA A 43 -27.45 7.14 20.60
CA ALA A 43 -27.35 7.98 19.41
C ALA A 43 -25.99 8.68 19.31
N ALA A 44 -25.52 9.26 20.41
CA ALA A 44 -24.22 9.93 20.46
C ALA A 44 -23.06 8.97 20.16
N VAL A 45 -23.14 7.71 20.60
CA VAL A 45 -22.07 6.77 20.32
C VAL A 45 -22.15 6.16 18.93
N ARG A 46 -23.34 5.94 18.37
CA ARG A 46 -23.45 5.60 16.94
C ARG A 46 -22.75 6.64 16.06
N GLU A 47 -22.89 7.92 16.38
CA GLU A 47 -22.21 8.99 15.65
C GLU A 47 -20.68 8.94 15.81
N ARG A 48 -20.18 8.67 17.03
CA ARG A 48 -18.74 8.50 17.27
C ARG A 48 -18.16 7.29 16.53
N VAL A 49 -18.88 6.16 16.54
CA VAL A 49 -18.50 4.95 15.81
C VAL A 49 -18.46 5.22 14.31
N ARG A 50 -19.45 5.94 13.77
CA ARG A 50 -19.47 6.36 12.38
C ARG A 50 -18.25 7.21 12.02
N ALA A 51 -17.90 8.20 12.85
CA ALA A 51 -16.72 9.02 12.61
C ALA A 51 -15.43 8.19 12.64
N LEU A 52 -15.34 7.18 13.52
CA LEU A 52 -14.21 6.24 13.54
C LEU A 52 -14.16 5.37 12.27
N ASP A 53 -15.31 4.89 11.78
CA ASP A 53 -15.40 4.15 10.51
C ASP A 53 -14.89 5.00 9.33
N GLU A 54 -15.29 6.27 9.26
CA GLU A 54 -14.83 7.20 8.22
C GLU A 54 -13.32 7.44 8.29
N VAL A 55 -12.75 7.55 9.50
CA VAL A 55 -11.30 7.67 9.71
C VAL A 55 -10.57 6.40 9.26
N LEU A 56 -11.06 5.21 9.61
CA LEU A 56 -10.46 3.94 9.22
C LEU A 56 -10.44 3.77 7.70
N VAL A 57 -11.54 4.10 7.01
CA VAL A 57 -11.60 4.08 5.54
C VAL A 57 -10.53 4.98 4.93
N ASN A 58 -10.39 6.20 5.45
CA ASN A 58 -9.38 7.15 4.96
C ASN A 58 -7.94 6.66 5.22
N LEU A 59 -7.68 6.06 6.38
CA LEU A 59 -6.38 5.47 6.70
C LEU A 59 -6.03 4.33 5.73
N SER A 60 -6.99 3.45 5.44
CA SER A 60 -6.81 2.34 4.48
C SER A 60 -6.50 2.86 3.07
N ILE A 61 -7.16 3.93 2.61
CA ILE A 61 -6.86 4.57 1.32
C ILE A 61 -5.44 5.14 1.29
N CYS A 62 -5.03 5.82 2.38
CA CYS A 62 -3.68 6.37 2.52
C CYS A 62 -2.62 5.27 2.49
N GLU A 63 -2.83 4.17 3.23
CA GLU A 63 -1.94 3.02 3.24
C GLU A 63 -1.83 2.38 1.85
N GLY A 64 -2.95 2.15 1.16
CA GLY A 64 -2.97 1.58 -0.18
C GLY A 64 -2.21 2.45 -1.20
N THR A 65 -2.42 3.76 -1.15
CA THR A 65 -1.72 4.73 -2.01
C THR A 65 -0.22 4.72 -1.73
N LEU A 66 0.16 4.75 -0.44
CA LEU A 66 1.55 4.78 -0.03
C LEU A 66 2.28 3.46 -0.36
N SER A 67 1.59 2.32 -0.19
CA SER A 67 2.09 0.99 -0.55
C SER A 67 2.32 0.85 -2.06
N GLY A 68 1.39 1.36 -2.88
CA GLY A 68 1.55 1.39 -4.33
C GLY A 68 2.75 2.24 -4.76
N ALA A 69 2.90 3.44 -4.18
CA ALA A 69 4.05 4.29 -4.43
C ALA A 69 5.38 3.63 -3.99
N HIS A 70 5.38 2.94 -2.85
CA HIS A 70 6.55 2.24 -2.33
C HIS A 70 6.99 1.09 -3.26
N MET A 71 6.04 0.34 -3.81
CA MET A 71 6.30 -0.69 -4.81
C MET A 71 6.90 -0.12 -6.10
N LEU A 72 6.34 0.97 -6.63
CA LEU A 72 6.90 1.66 -7.81
C LEU A 72 8.32 2.17 -7.56
N LEU A 73 8.57 2.72 -6.36
CA LEU A 73 9.90 3.18 -5.97
C LEU A 73 10.89 2.01 -5.86
N SER A 74 10.45 0.87 -5.34
CA SER A 74 11.25 -0.36 -5.33
C SER A 74 11.63 -0.77 -6.76
N HIS A 75 10.68 -0.80 -7.68
CA HIS A 75 10.97 -1.12 -9.09
C HIS A 75 11.96 -0.12 -9.70
N ALA A 76 11.76 1.19 -9.50
CA ALA A 76 12.67 2.21 -10.00
C ALA A 76 14.09 2.10 -9.44
N LYS A 77 14.23 1.68 -8.17
CA LYS A 77 15.53 1.46 -7.52
C LYS A 77 16.29 0.27 -8.13
N HIS A 78 15.60 -0.82 -8.46
CA HIS A 78 16.24 -2.04 -9.00
C HIS A 78 16.28 -2.11 -10.54
N ALA A 79 15.59 -1.20 -11.23
CA ALA A 79 15.62 -1.11 -12.69
C ALA A 79 17.03 -1.01 -13.31
N PRO A 80 18.00 -0.27 -12.72
CA PRO A 80 19.36 -0.21 -13.25
C PRO A 80 20.08 -1.57 -13.25
N GLU A 81 19.85 -2.39 -12.22
CA GLU A 81 20.45 -3.72 -12.08
C GLU A 81 19.97 -4.71 -13.16
N LEU A 82 18.82 -4.44 -13.78
CA LEU A 82 18.26 -5.24 -14.88
C LEU A 82 18.84 -4.84 -16.24
N VAL A 83 19.38 -3.63 -16.38
CA VAL A 83 19.94 -3.12 -17.65
C VAL A 83 21.42 -3.50 -17.80
N ASP A 84 22.18 -3.58 -16.70
CA ASP A 84 23.60 -3.99 -16.71
C ASP A 84 23.80 -5.51 -16.88
N ASN A 85 22.73 -6.31 -16.89
CA ASN A 85 22.79 -7.77 -17.12
C ASN A 85 22.55 -8.17 -18.59
N ASP A 86 22.40 -7.22 -19.52
CA ASP A 86 22.14 -7.46 -20.95
C ASP A 86 23.41 -7.39 -21.83
N ASP A 87 24.60 -7.57 -21.23
CA ASP A 87 25.90 -7.69 -21.90
C ASP A 87 26.17 -9.10 -22.50
N GLY A 88 25.11 -9.82 -22.87
CA GLY A 88 25.23 -11.01 -23.73
C GLY A 88 25.30 -10.58 -25.19
N PRO A 89 26.21 -11.14 -26.03
CA PRO A 89 26.27 -10.74 -27.43
C PRO A 89 24.92 -11.04 -28.07
N ALA A 90 24.25 -9.98 -28.52
CA ALA A 90 23.15 -10.05 -29.45
C ALA A 90 23.49 -11.08 -30.53
N GLY A 91 22.57 -12.03 -30.72
CA GLY A 91 22.73 -13.14 -31.65
C GLY A 91 23.37 -12.68 -32.95
N ALA A 92 24.28 -13.53 -33.44
CA ALA A 92 24.94 -13.41 -34.72
C ALA A 92 24.00 -12.85 -35.81
N PRO A 93 24.51 -11.98 -36.70
CA PRO A 93 23.69 -11.23 -37.64
C PRO A 93 22.84 -12.15 -38.49
N ALA A 94 21.60 -11.70 -38.73
CA ALA A 94 20.59 -12.28 -39.60
C ALA A 94 21.19 -12.95 -40.85
N GLY A 95 21.37 -14.27 -40.76
CA GLY A 95 21.60 -15.13 -41.91
C GLY A 95 20.28 -15.32 -42.63
N GLN A 96 20.17 -14.67 -43.79
CA GLN A 96 19.17 -14.94 -44.80
C GLN A 96 19.07 -16.45 -45.06
N ASP A 97 17.87 -17.02 -44.96
CA ASP A 97 17.46 -18.10 -45.86
C ASP A 97 15.99 -17.92 -46.22
N ARG A 98 15.78 -17.56 -47.50
CA ARG A 98 14.47 -17.46 -48.15
C ARG A 98 13.85 -18.85 -48.34
N PRO A 99 12.52 -18.94 -48.50
CA PRO A 99 11.86 -20.22 -48.69
C PRO A 99 12.14 -20.78 -50.08
N THR A 100 12.49 -22.07 -50.16
CA THR A 100 12.41 -22.83 -51.41
C THR A 100 11.21 -23.76 -51.32
N TRP A 101 10.18 -23.47 -52.12
CA TRP A 101 9.18 -24.46 -52.51
C TRP A 101 9.76 -25.20 -53.72
N GLY A 102 9.95 -26.50 -53.57
CA GLY A 102 10.35 -27.44 -54.62
C GLY A 102 9.87 -28.83 -54.25
#